data_AF-A0AAD6UDP8-F1
#
_entry.id   AF-A0AAD6UDP8-F1
#
_cell.length_a   1.000
_cell.length_b   1.000
_cell.length_c   1.000
_cell.angle_alpha   90.00
_cell.angle_beta   90.00
_cell.angle_gamma   90.00
#
_symmetry.space_group_name_H-M   'P 1'
#
loop_
_entity.id
_entity.type
_entity.pdbx_description
1 polymer ?
#
loop_
_entity_poly.entity_id
_entity_poly.type
_entity_poly.pdbx_seq_one_letter_code
_entity_poly.pdbx_strand_id
1 'polypeptide(L)'
;MLSFALKMVWFVLCIIGTLISWVVLVAFGSLLGSRWVPMSFCIALTVLEGMFCLGMIWRMDPFRMPRSFCVAQAILIHVSTYVLTGLSMAFCIATNFHILRPKTWANLEQSLRWRKVYIIPVIVYPSTISVIQIALNLHFDAIQPTDEMHCDASDPLSVTRLLGPRSTSLPCHYIHASLPVRRAQAAFSALRH
;
A
#
# COMPACT_ATOMS: atom_id res chain seq x y z
N MET A 1 -22.26 14.88 7.11
CA MET A 1 -21.90 15.08 5.69
C MET A 1 -20.90 16.21 5.57
N LEU A 2 -19.71 15.93 5.03
CA LEU A 2 -18.66 16.91 4.79
C LEU A 2 -19.10 17.91 3.71
N SER A 3 -18.74 19.20 3.83
CA SER A 3 -19.06 20.18 2.79
C SER A 3 -18.40 19.82 1.46
N PHE A 4 -19.11 20.02 0.35
CA PHE A 4 -18.60 19.68 -0.99
C PHE A 4 -17.29 20.40 -1.31
N ALA A 5 -17.14 21.64 -0.84
CA ALA A 5 -15.90 22.41 -0.98
C ALA A 5 -14.69 21.69 -0.34
N LEU A 6 -14.87 21.07 0.84
CA LEU A 6 -13.78 20.36 1.49
C LEU A 6 -13.38 19.08 0.73
N LYS A 7 -14.36 18.39 0.13
CA LYS A 7 -14.10 17.23 -0.76
C LYS A 7 -13.25 17.65 -1.97
N MET A 8 -13.57 18.79 -2.58
CA MET A 8 -12.82 19.34 -3.73
C MET A 8 -11.39 19.74 -3.35
N VAL A 9 -11.20 20.41 -2.21
CA VAL A 9 -9.86 20.81 -1.72
C VAL A 9 -9.01 19.58 -1.43
N TRP A 10 -9.58 18.58 -0.75
CA TRP A 10 -8.90 17.31 -0.48
C TRP A 10 -8.47 16.62 -1.78
N PHE A 11 -9.35 16.58 -2.77
CA PHE A 11 -9.06 16.00 -4.08
C PHE A 11 -7.91 16.71 -4.82
N VAL A 12 -7.95 18.05 -4.88
CA VAL A 12 -6.87 18.83 -5.52
C VAL A 12 -5.54 18.60 -4.80
N LEU A 13 -5.56 18.51 -3.47
CA LEU A 13 -4.38 18.21 -2.68
C LEU A 13 -3.82 16.80 -3.00
N CYS A 14 -4.68 15.80 -3.17
CA CYS A 14 -4.28 14.44 -3.55
C CYS A 14 -3.67 14.37 -4.95
N ILE A 15 -4.22 15.08 -5.94
CA ILE A 15 -3.64 15.15 -7.30
C ILE A 15 -2.25 15.78 -7.26
N ILE A 16 -2.11 16.94 -6.59
CA ILE A 16 -0.83 17.63 -6.48
C ILE A 16 0.19 16.73 -5.75
N GLY A 17 -0.22 16.10 -4.64
CA GLY A 17 0.61 15.16 -3.91
C GLY A 17 1.07 13.98 -4.78
N THR A 18 0.16 13.44 -5.60
CA THR A 18 0.47 12.34 -6.52
C THR A 18 1.48 12.77 -7.59
N LEU A 19 1.31 13.94 -8.20
CA LEU A 19 2.24 14.47 -9.20
C LEU A 19 3.63 14.75 -8.61
N ILE A 20 3.70 15.36 -7.43
CA ILE A 20 4.96 15.61 -6.73
C ILE A 20 5.63 14.28 -6.38
N SER A 21 4.88 13.30 -5.88
CA SER A 21 5.41 11.98 -5.53
C SER A 21 6.01 11.27 -6.75
N TRP A 22 5.40 11.42 -7.93
CA TRP A 22 5.92 10.90 -9.20
C TRP A 22 7.31 11.45 -9.50
N VAL A 23 7.47 12.77 -9.47
CA VAL A 23 8.76 13.43 -9.77
C VAL A 23 9.83 12.98 -8.78
N VAL A 24 9.51 13.01 -7.48
CA VAL A 24 10.45 12.65 -6.40
C VAL A 24 10.87 11.18 -6.48
N LEU A 25 9.92 10.26 -6.65
CA LEU A 25 10.21 8.83 -6.67
C LEU A 25 10.94 8.39 -7.94
N VAL A 26 10.65 9.00 -9.09
CA VAL A 26 11.38 8.73 -10.34
C VAL A 26 12.82 9.24 -10.26
N ALA A 27 13.03 10.42 -9.68
CA ALA A 27 14.36 10.94 -9.42
C ALA A 27 15.13 10.03 -8.45
N PHE A 28 14.50 9.64 -7.34
CA PHE A 28 15.07 8.71 -6.36
C PHE A 28 15.43 7.35 -6.98
N GLY A 29 14.55 6.77 -7.80
CA GLY A 29 14.81 5.51 -8.50
C GLY A 29 15.99 5.58 -9.47
N SER A 30 16.23 6.76 -10.05
CA SER A 30 17.37 6.99 -10.94
C SER A 30 18.69 7.11 -10.17
N LEU A 31 18.68 7.66 -8.94
CA LEU A 31 19.86 7.71 -8.07
C LEU A 31 20.24 6.33 -7.51
N LEU A 32 19.26 5.45 -7.29
CA LEU A 32 19.49 4.12 -6.72
C LEU A 32 19.83 3.05 -7.76
N GLY A 33 19.81 3.40 -9.05
CA GLY A 33 19.98 2.44 -10.16
C GLY A 33 18.85 1.40 -10.27
N SER A 34 17.72 1.61 -9.60
CA SER A 34 16.63 0.64 -9.51
C SER A 34 15.27 1.35 -9.56
N ARG A 35 14.61 1.28 -10.72
CA ARG A 35 13.34 2.00 -10.97
C ARG A 35 12.08 1.21 -10.65
N TRP A 36 12.18 -0.10 -10.41
CA TRP A 36 11.00 -0.96 -10.30
C TRP A 36 10.14 -0.65 -9.07
N VAL A 37 10.74 -0.42 -7.90
CA VAL A 37 10.01 -0.07 -6.66
C VAL A 37 9.27 1.26 -6.81
N PRO A 38 9.96 2.38 -7.13
CA PRO A 38 9.29 3.66 -7.24
C PRO A 38 8.24 3.67 -8.34
N MET A 39 8.49 3.04 -9.51
CA MET A 39 7.50 2.96 -10.57
C MET A 39 6.26 2.17 -10.13
N SER A 40 6.43 1.02 -9.48
CA SER A 40 5.30 0.22 -8.99
C SER A 40 4.48 0.99 -7.94
N PHE A 41 5.15 1.74 -7.07
CA PHE A 41 4.52 2.57 -6.05
C PHE A 41 3.71 3.71 -6.66
N CYS A 42 4.32 4.45 -7.62
CA CYS A 42 3.66 5.50 -8.38
C CYS A 42 2.43 5.00 -9.14
N ILE A 43 2.54 3.83 -9.79
CA ILE A 43 1.41 3.21 -10.51
C ILE A 43 0.27 2.88 -9.53
N ALA A 44 0.57 2.22 -8.42
CA ALA A 44 -0.45 1.88 -7.42
C ALA A 44 -1.13 3.12 -6.83
N LEU A 45 -0.37 4.19 -6.56
CA LEU A 45 -0.94 5.47 -6.14
C LEU A 45 -1.84 6.10 -7.21
N THR A 46 -1.43 6.08 -8.49
CA THR A 46 -2.27 6.64 -9.56
C THR A 46 -3.54 5.86 -9.81
N VAL A 47 -3.52 4.53 -9.61
CA VAL A 47 -4.74 3.71 -9.69
C VAL A 47 -5.68 4.07 -8.54
N LEU A 48 -5.15 4.18 -7.32
CA LEU A 48 -5.92 4.60 -6.16
C LEU A 48 -6.57 5.98 -6.37
N GLU A 49 -5.77 6.98 -6.78
CA GLU A 49 -6.26 8.33 -7.03
C GLU A 49 -7.24 8.38 -8.21
N GLY A 50 -6.94 7.65 -9.28
CA GLY A 50 -7.82 7.55 -10.46
C GLY A 50 -9.21 7.02 -10.11
N MET A 51 -9.32 6.11 -9.15
CA MET A 51 -10.62 5.65 -8.67
C MET A 51 -11.39 6.72 -7.90
N PHE A 52 -10.70 7.55 -7.11
CA PHE A 52 -11.32 8.73 -6.49
C PHE A 52 -11.73 9.77 -7.54
N CYS A 53 -10.89 10.02 -8.55
CA CYS A 53 -11.21 10.90 -9.68
C CYS A 53 -12.48 10.44 -10.41
N LEU A 54 -12.64 9.14 -10.65
CA LEU A 54 -13.86 8.59 -11.26
C LEU A 54 -15.08 8.78 -10.37
N GLY A 55 -14.94 8.64 -9.05
CA GLY A 55 -16.02 8.91 -8.08
C GLY A 55 -16.55 10.35 -8.12
N MET A 56 -15.73 11.30 -8.54
CA MET A 56 -16.13 12.71 -8.69
C MET A 56 -17.23 12.92 -9.74
N ILE A 57 -17.35 12.04 -10.74
CA ILE A 57 -18.41 12.11 -11.76
C ILE A 57 -19.80 12.08 -11.11
N TRP A 58 -19.96 11.33 -10.01
CA TRP A 58 -21.19 11.23 -9.23
C TRP A 58 -21.20 12.14 -8.00
N ARG A 59 -20.39 13.21 -7.98
CA ARG A 59 -20.28 14.17 -6.87
C ARG A 59 -19.91 13.54 -5.52
N MET A 60 -19.26 12.36 -5.53
CA MET A 60 -18.96 11.60 -4.31
C MET A 60 -20.21 11.34 -3.45
N ASP A 61 -21.37 11.12 -4.10
CA ASP A 61 -22.60 10.65 -3.45
C ASP A 61 -22.80 9.16 -3.78
N PRO A 62 -22.55 8.24 -2.83
CA PRO A 62 -22.63 6.81 -3.10
C PRO A 62 -24.06 6.34 -3.42
N PHE A 63 -25.08 7.07 -2.97
CA PHE A 63 -26.49 6.80 -3.33
C PHE A 63 -26.82 7.05 -4.80
N ARG A 64 -26.00 7.84 -5.52
CA ARG A 64 -26.17 8.10 -6.96
C ARG A 64 -25.31 7.19 -7.84
N MET A 65 -24.37 6.45 -7.24
CA MET A 65 -23.46 5.59 -7.98
C MET A 65 -24.14 4.25 -8.31
N PRO A 66 -23.91 3.70 -9.51
CA PRO A 66 -24.37 2.35 -9.81
C PRO A 66 -23.64 1.35 -8.91
N ARG A 67 -24.36 0.34 -8.44
CA ARG A 67 -23.84 -0.67 -7.49
C ARG A 67 -22.57 -1.36 -7.98
N SER A 68 -22.48 -1.66 -9.28
CA SER A 68 -21.28 -2.27 -9.88
C SER A 68 -20.04 -1.38 -9.77
N PHE A 69 -20.19 -0.06 -9.96
CA PHE A 69 -19.09 0.89 -9.81
C PHE A 69 -18.65 1.00 -8.36
N CYS A 70 -19.60 1.08 -7.43
CA CYS A 70 -19.36 1.11 -5.99
C CYS A 70 -18.54 -0.10 -5.51
N VAL A 71 -18.90 -1.31 -5.97
CA VAL A 71 -18.16 -2.54 -5.68
C VAL A 71 -16.76 -2.51 -6.29
N ALA A 72 -16.63 -2.13 -7.57
CA ALA A 72 -15.34 -2.04 -8.24
C ALA A 72 -14.41 -1.01 -7.58
N GLN A 73 -14.94 0.14 -7.18
CA GLN A 73 -14.20 1.19 -6.48
C GLN A 73 -13.65 0.70 -5.15
N ALA A 74 -14.48 0.08 -4.31
CA ALA A 74 -14.04 -0.48 -3.03
C ALA A 74 -12.94 -1.53 -3.22
N ILE A 75 -13.13 -2.48 -4.14
CA ILE A 75 -12.15 -3.53 -4.43
C ILE A 75 -10.82 -2.92 -4.90
N LEU A 76 -10.85 -1.97 -5.83
CA LEU A 76 -9.64 -1.36 -6.38
C LEU A 76 -8.90 -0.53 -5.34
N ILE A 77 -9.61 0.20 -4.47
CA ILE A 77 -9.00 0.93 -3.35
C ILE A 77 -8.26 -0.06 -2.44
N HIS A 78 -8.91 -1.15 -2.03
CA HIS A 78 -8.28 -2.14 -1.16
C HIS A 78 -7.09 -2.83 -1.82
N VAL A 79 -7.21 -3.31 -3.06
CA VAL A 79 -6.10 -3.92 -3.79
C VAL A 79 -4.92 -2.96 -3.87
N SER A 80 -5.17 -1.69 -4.20
CA SER A 80 -4.12 -0.67 -4.29
C SER A 80 -3.43 -0.44 -2.95
N THR A 81 -4.18 -0.36 -1.85
CA THR A 81 -3.61 -0.22 -0.50
C THR A 81 -2.78 -1.43 -0.07
N TYR A 82 -3.19 -2.65 -0.42
CA TYR A 82 -2.40 -3.84 -0.14
C TYR A 82 -1.12 -3.90 -0.98
N VAL A 83 -1.18 -3.50 -2.25
CA VAL A 83 0.02 -3.40 -3.10
C VAL A 83 0.99 -2.36 -2.53
N LEU A 84 0.51 -1.18 -2.13
CA LEU A 84 1.34 -0.14 -1.50
C LEU A 84 1.97 -0.64 -0.19
N THR A 85 1.21 -1.40 0.60
CA THR A 85 1.70 -2.03 1.85
C THR A 85 2.76 -3.09 1.56
N GLY A 86 2.56 -3.93 0.54
CA GLY A 86 3.54 -4.92 0.10
C GLY A 86 4.83 -4.30 -0.41
N LEU A 87 4.73 -3.20 -1.17
CA LEU A 87 5.87 -2.44 -1.67
C LEU A 87 6.64 -1.74 -0.54
N SER A 88 5.95 -1.12 0.42
CA SER A 88 6.59 -0.51 1.59
C SER A 88 7.30 -1.57 2.44
N MET A 89 6.69 -2.73 2.63
CA MET A 89 7.32 -3.88 3.30
C MET A 89 8.59 -4.34 2.58
N ALA A 90 8.54 -4.50 1.26
CA ALA A 90 9.70 -4.87 0.46
C ALA A 90 10.83 -3.83 0.57
N PHE A 91 10.48 -2.55 0.56
CA PHE A 91 11.43 -1.46 0.76
C PHE A 91 12.08 -1.50 2.14
N CYS A 92 11.30 -1.70 3.21
CA CYS A 92 11.83 -1.87 4.56
C CYS A 92 12.80 -3.06 4.66
N ILE A 93 12.46 -4.20 4.03
CA ILE A 93 13.34 -5.38 3.99
C ILE A 93 14.64 -5.06 3.25
N ALA A 94 14.57 -4.38 2.10
CA ALA A 94 15.73 -3.99 1.32
C ALA A 94 16.67 -3.05 2.11
N THR A 95 16.10 -2.04 2.78
CA THR A 95 16.85 -1.12 3.65
C THR A 95 17.48 -1.85 4.84
N ASN A 96 16.77 -2.80 5.45
CA ASN A 96 17.33 -3.61 6.55
C ASN A 96 18.50 -4.47 6.08
N PHE A 97 18.41 -5.10 4.91
CA PHE A 97 19.53 -5.86 4.36
C PHE A 97 20.74 -4.97 4.04
N HIS A 98 20.51 -3.73 3.62
CA HIS A 98 21.57 -2.76 3.38
C HIS A 98 22.32 -2.42 4.68
N ILE A 99 21.58 -2.13 5.75
CA ILE A 99 22.15 -1.79 7.08
C ILE A 99 22.94 -2.98 7.66
N LEU A 100 22.44 -4.20 7.51
CA LEU A 100 23.05 -5.40 8.09
C LEU A 100 24.31 -5.89 7.35
N ARG A 101 24.65 -5.37 6.17
CA ARG A 101 25.84 -5.77 5.40
C ARG A 101 26.83 -4.62 5.20
N PRO A 102 27.59 -4.22 6.24
CA PRO A 102 28.57 -3.13 6.20
C PRO A 102 29.60 -3.26 5.08
N LYS A 103 30.02 -4.50 4.75
CA LYS A 103 31.04 -4.74 3.71
C LYS A 103 30.60 -4.42 2.27
N THR A 104 29.29 -4.22 2.02
CA THR A 104 28.73 -3.98 0.68
C THR A 104 28.25 -2.55 0.44
N TRP A 105 28.59 -1.60 1.32
CA TRP A 105 28.10 -0.22 1.26
C TRP A 105 28.53 0.54 0.00
N ALA A 106 29.61 0.10 -0.68
CA ALA A 106 30.06 0.71 -1.92
C ALA A 106 29.10 0.48 -3.12
N ASN A 107 28.26 -0.56 -3.09
CA ASN A 107 27.42 -0.95 -4.24
C ASN A 107 25.92 -0.86 -3.90
N LEU A 108 25.40 0.37 -3.86
CA LEU A 108 23.99 0.66 -3.57
C LEU A 108 23.04 -0.04 -4.57
N GLU A 109 23.41 -0.07 -5.85
CA GLU A 109 22.64 -0.70 -6.93
C GLU A 109 22.34 -2.18 -6.68
N GLN A 110 23.28 -2.90 -6.05
CA GLN A 110 23.17 -4.35 -5.83
C GLN A 110 22.24 -4.70 -4.67
N SER A 111 21.99 -3.75 -3.76
CA SER A 111 21.09 -3.94 -2.61
C SER A 111 19.62 -3.87 -3.03
N LEU A 112 19.30 -2.97 -3.97
CA LEU A 112 17.94 -2.72 -4.48
C LEU A 112 17.61 -3.47 -5.77
N ARG A 113 18.53 -4.30 -6.26
CA ARG A 113 18.27 -5.22 -7.38
C ARG A 113 17.16 -6.20 -7.01
N TRP A 114 16.26 -6.45 -7.95
CA TRP A 114 15.15 -7.39 -7.76
C TRP A 114 15.67 -8.76 -7.29
N ARG A 115 15.18 -9.23 -6.14
CA ARG A 115 15.48 -10.56 -5.57
C ARG A 115 14.20 -11.36 -5.48
N LYS A 116 14.30 -12.67 -5.66
CA LYS A 116 13.16 -13.60 -5.52
C LYS A 116 12.46 -13.49 -4.16
N VAL A 117 13.19 -13.08 -3.11
CA VAL A 117 12.65 -12.84 -1.76
C VAL A 117 11.57 -11.74 -1.77
N TYR A 118 11.67 -10.74 -2.64
CA TYR A 118 10.68 -9.65 -2.73
C TYR A 118 9.36 -10.07 -3.37
N ILE A 119 9.30 -11.23 -4.03
CA ILE A 119 8.05 -11.77 -4.61
C ILE A 119 7.00 -12.02 -3.52
N ILE A 120 7.44 -12.44 -2.32
CA ILE A 120 6.54 -12.74 -1.20
C ILE A 120 5.75 -11.49 -0.77
N PRO A 121 6.38 -10.38 -0.35
CA PRO A 121 5.64 -9.19 0.07
C PRO A 121 4.97 -8.44 -1.09
N VAL A 122 5.52 -8.48 -2.30
CA VAL A 122 5.00 -7.67 -3.44
C VAL A 122 3.87 -8.37 -4.18
N ILE A 123 3.86 -9.71 -4.26
CA ILE A 123 2.89 -10.46 -5.06
C ILE A 123 2.05 -11.36 -4.18
N VAL A 124 2.68 -12.26 -3.40
CA VAL A 124 1.93 -13.27 -2.64
C VAL A 124 1.04 -12.62 -1.58
N TYR A 125 1.57 -11.66 -0.83
CA TYR A 125 0.82 -10.95 0.21
C TYR A 125 -0.40 -10.19 -0.32
N PRO A 126 -0.28 -9.24 -1.28
CA PRO A 126 -1.45 -8.51 -1.75
C PRO A 126 -2.43 -9.42 -2.50
N SER A 127 -1.97 -10.41 -3.27
CA SER A 127 -2.88 -11.32 -3.97
C SER A 127 -3.70 -12.18 -3.02
N THR A 128 -3.08 -12.79 -2.01
CA THR A 128 -3.80 -13.65 -1.05
C THR A 128 -4.81 -12.87 -0.24
N ILE A 129 -4.43 -11.70 0.30
CA ILE A 129 -5.34 -10.88 1.10
C ILE A 129 -6.45 -10.29 0.22
N SER A 130 -6.15 -9.84 -0.99
CA SER A 130 -7.18 -9.31 -1.90
C SER A 130 -8.21 -10.39 -2.25
N VAL A 131 -7.78 -11.61 -2.56
CA VAL A 131 -8.70 -12.72 -2.87
C VAL A 131 -9.60 -13.03 -1.67
N ILE A 132 -9.03 -13.12 -0.47
CA ILE A 132 -9.81 -13.37 0.75
C ILE A 132 -10.81 -12.23 0.97
N GLN A 133 -10.38 -10.97 0.87
CA GLN A 133 -11.27 -9.83 1.09
C GLN A 133 -12.37 -9.74 0.04
N ILE A 134 -12.06 -9.94 -1.24
CA ILE A 134 -13.05 -9.95 -2.32
C ILE A 134 -14.06 -11.08 -2.10
N ALA A 135 -13.59 -12.29 -1.76
CA ALA A 135 -14.46 -13.43 -1.49
C ALA A 135 -15.40 -13.15 -0.32
N LEU A 136 -14.90 -12.58 0.79
CA LEU A 136 -15.72 -12.20 1.95
C LEU A 136 -16.74 -11.11 1.58
N ASN A 137 -16.30 -10.05 0.88
CA ASN A 137 -17.16 -8.95 0.48
C ASN A 137 -18.31 -9.41 -0.44
N LEU A 138 -18.03 -10.32 -1.38
CA LEU A 138 -19.04 -10.91 -2.26
C LEU A 138 -19.96 -11.89 -1.52
N HIS A 139 -19.42 -12.66 -0.58
CA HIS A 139 -20.21 -13.65 0.15
C HIS A 139 -21.21 -13.02 1.11
N PHE A 140 -20.82 -11.94 1.80
CA PHE A 140 -21.67 -11.26 2.79
C PHE A 140 -22.52 -10.13 2.21
N ASP A 141 -22.39 -9.85 0.91
CA ASP A 141 -23.00 -8.69 0.26
C ASP A 141 -22.81 -7.38 1.06
N ALA A 142 -21.61 -7.23 1.61
CA ALA A 142 -21.30 -6.24 2.63
C ALA A 142 -21.17 -4.81 2.09
N ILE A 143 -21.13 -4.66 0.77
CA ILE A 143 -20.87 -3.38 0.10
C ILE A 143 -22.19 -2.62 -0.01
N GLN A 144 -22.42 -1.76 0.97
CA GLN A 144 -23.57 -0.86 1.02
C GLN A 144 -23.12 0.59 0.90
N PRO A 145 -23.95 1.47 0.30
CA PRO A 145 -23.65 2.89 0.26
C PRO A 145 -23.67 3.47 1.67
N THR A 146 -22.51 3.95 2.11
CA THR A 146 -22.31 4.64 3.39
C THR A 146 -22.36 6.15 3.22
N ASP A 147 -22.58 6.91 4.30
CA ASP A 147 -22.50 8.38 4.27
C ASP A 147 -21.06 8.94 4.09
N GLU A 148 -20.09 8.05 3.88
CA GLU A 148 -18.69 8.40 3.64
C GLU A 148 -18.40 8.73 2.16
N MET A 149 -17.18 9.21 1.89
CA MET A 149 -16.76 9.66 0.55
C MET A 149 -16.52 8.53 -0.45
N HIS A 150 -16.51 7.28 0.01
CA HIS A 150 -16.41 6.09 -0.81
C HIS A 150 -17.41 5.04 -0.34
N CYS A 151 -17.66 4.07 -1.20
CA CYS A 151 -18.33 2.85 -0.78
C CYS A 151 -17.42 2.04 0.13
N ASP A 152 -17.92 1.62 1.29
CA ASP A 152 -17.19 0.73 2.20
C ASP A 152 -18.10 -0.39 2.72
N ALA A 153 -17.47 -1.49 3.12
CA ALA A 153 -18.15 -2.65 3.67
C ALA A 153 -18.63 -2.36 5.10
N SER A 154 -19.89 -1.97 5.23
CA SER A 154 -20.47 -1.45 6.48
C SER A 154 -21.11 -2.52 7.35
N ASP A 155 -21.48 -3.69 6.81
CA ASP A 155 -22.08 -4.77 7.60
C ASP A 155 -21.65 -6.18 7.12
N PRO A 156 -21.25 -7.10 8.02
CA PRO A 156 -21.10 -6.97 9.47
C PRO A 156 -19.76 -6.31 9.88
N LEU A 157 -19.85 -5.20 10.63
CA LEU A 157 -18.73 -4.41 11.17
C LEU A 157 -17.63 -5.22 11.89
N SER A 158 -17.95 -6.37 12.47
CA SER A 158 -17.04 -7.12 13.34
C SER A 158 -15.93 -7.86 12.58
N VAL A 159 -16.15 -8.27 11.33
CA VAL A 159 -15.19 -9.11 10.59
C VAL A 159 -14.28 -8.27 9.69
N THR A 160 -14.84 -7.32 8.95
CA THR A 160 -14.10 -6.44 8.02
C THR A 160 -13.25 -5.39 8.75
N ARG A 161 -13.77 -4.78 9.82
CA ARG A 161 -13.05 -3.76 10.60
C ARG A 161 -11.91 -4.35 11.45
N LEU A 162 -11.96 -5.64 11.79
CA LEU A 162 -10.87 -6.30 12.49
C LEU A 162 -9.71 -6.67 11.54
N LEU A 163 -10.02 -6.98 10.28
CA LEU A 163 -9.02 -7.32 9.27
C LEU A 163 -8.34 -6.08 8.65
N GLY A 164 -9.08 -5.00 8.37
CA GLY A 164 -8.57 -3.83 7.64
C GLY A 164 -7.33 -3.16 8.27
N PRO A 165 -7.45 -2.48 9.41
CA PRO A 165 -6.33 -1.76 10.05
C PRO A 165 -5.27 -2.68 10.67
N ARG A 166 -5.64 -3.91 11.10
CA ARG A 166 -4.64 -4.87 11.61
C ARG A 166 -3.82 -5.47 10.49
N SER A 167 -4.41 -5.86 9.37
CA SER A 167 -3.65 -6.47 8.26
C SER A 167 -2.61 -5.51 7.68
N THR A 168 -2.93 -4.22 7.55
CA THR A 168 -2.00 -3.24 7.00
C THR A 168 -0.86 -2.87 7.96
N SER A 169 -1.09 -2.91 9.28
CA SER A 169 -0.07 -2.56 10.30
C SER A 169 0.78 -3.73 10.79
N LEU A 170 0.26 -4.97 10.72
CA LEU A 170 0.95 -6.20 11.14
C LEU A 170 2.34 -6.38 10.49
N PRO A 171 2.52 -6.19 9.17
CA PRO A 171 3.81 -6.35 8.52
C PRO A 171 4.86 -5.36 9.05
N CYS A 172 4.44 -4.11 9.28
CA CYS A 172 5.31 -3.07 9.83
C CYS A 172 5.73 -3.39 11.26
N HIS A 173 4.79 -3.82 12.11
CA HIS A 173 5.11 -4.23 13.48
C HIS A 173 6.04 -5.45 13.53
N TYR A 174 5.82 -6.45 12.66
CA TYR A 174 6.67 -7.63 12.61
C TYR A 174 8.10 -7.29 12.18
N ILE A 175 8.27 -6.44 11.17
CA ILE A 175 9.58 -5.97 10.74
C ILE A 175 10.27 -5.20 11.87
N HIS A 176 9.56 -4.28 12.52
CA HIS A 176 10.11 -3.47 13.61
C HIS A 176 10.51 -4.31 14.83
N ALA A 177 9.75 -5.36 15.15
CA ALA A 177 10.07 -6.30 16.21
C ALA A 177 11.27 -7.21 15.90
N SER A 178 11.45 -7.59 14.63
CA SER A 178 12.55 -8.47 14.20
C SER A 178 13.91 -7.77 14.06
N LEU A 179 13.89 -6.44 13.91
CA LEU A 179 15.05 -5.57 13.76
C LEU A 179 16.06 -5.62 14.93
N PRO A 180 15.65 -5.47 16.21
CA PRO A 180 16.57 -5.55 17.35
C PRO A 180 17.20 -6.93 17.51
N VAL A 181 16.44 -8.02 17.28
CA VAL A 181 16.96 -9.40 17.38
C VAL A 181 18.07 -9.64 16.35
N ARG A 182 17.88 -9.21 15.10
CA ARG A 182 18.90 -9.36 14.06
C ARG A 182 20.12 -8.47 14.27
N ARG A 183 19.95 -7.26 14.81
CA ARG A 183 21.08 -6.40 15.21
C ARG A 183 21.90 -7.05 16.33
N ALA A 184 21.24 -7.62 17.34
CA ALA A 184 21.92 -8.34 18.42
C ALA A 184 22.71 -9.54 17.87
N GLN A 185 22.12 -10.31 16.96
CA GLN A 185 22.76 -11.48 16.36
C GLN A 185 23.96 -11.09 15.48
N ALA A 186 23.86 -9.99 14.72
CA ALA A 186 24.96 -9.46 13.92
C ALA A 186 26.11 -8.93 14.80
N ALA A 187 25.80 -8.19 15.87
CA ALA A 187 26.80 -7.71 16.83
C ALA A 187 27.53 -8.88 17.52
N PHE A 188 26.79 -9.94 17.90
CA PHE A 188 27.37 -11.13 18.51
C PHE A 188 28.31 -11.90 17.56
N SER A 189 27.98 -11.94 16.26
CA SER A 189 28.85 -12.57 15.25
C SER A 189 30.12 -11.77 14.97
N ALA A 190 30.09 -10.44 15.12
CA ALA A 190 31.26 -9.58 14.94
C ALA A 190 32.24 -9.67 16.12
N LEU A 191 31.76 -9.94 17.33
CA LEU A 191 32.59 -10.12 18.54
C LEU A 191 33.29 -11.49 18.61
N ARG A 192 32.91 -12.43 17.74
CA ARG A 192 33.46 -13.80 17.73
C ARG A 192 34.70 -13.95 16.83
N HIS A 193 35.13 -12.88 16.17
CA HIS A 193 36.33 -12.80 15.34
C HIS A 193 37.28 -11.74 15.90
#